data_AF-A0A3B9NMI8-F1
#
_entry.id   AF-A0A3B9NMI8-F1
#
_cell.length_a   1.000
_cell.length_b   1.000
_cell.length_c   1.000
_cell.angle_alpha   90.00
_cell.angle_beta   90.00
_cell.angle_gamma   90.00
#
_symmetry.space_group_name_H-M   'P 1'
#
loop_
_entity.id
_entity.type
_entity.pdbx_description
1 polymer ?
#
loop_
_entity_poly.entity_id
_entity_poly.type
_entity_poly.pdbx_seq_one_letter_code
_entity_poly.pdbx_strand_id
1 'polypeptide(L)'
;VAPVREEVVGPAGPTTATRMDGFTEMMLRETGLLGMVGKAERGPVAIDAIQRFGAVYLMAVGGAAYLVSKAIRKSRVVAFEDLGMEAIHEFEVEDMPVTVAVDSHGISVHQTGPKIWQEKIGLIPTQTLV
;
A
#
# COMPACT_ATOMS: atom_id res chain seq x y z
N VAL A 1 8.67 -10.08 13.50
CA VAL A 1 9.97 -10.44 14.12
C VAL A 1 10.36 -9.28 15.02
N ALA A 2 10.81 -9.54 16.25
CA ALA A 2 11.24 -8.48 17.15
C ALA A 2 12.49 -7.78 16.56
N PRO A 3 12.62 -6.45 16.73
CA PRO A 3 13.83 -5.74 16.31
C PRO A 3 15.07 -6.34 16.98
N VAL A 4 16.16 -6.43 16.23
CA VAL A 4 17.45 -6.93 16.75
C VAL A 4 18.41 -5.76 16.90
N ARG A 5 19.02 -5.62 18.10
CA ARG A 5 20.01 -4.57 18.44
C ARG A 5 19.45 -3.16 18.25
N GLU A 6 19.94 -2.40 17.27
CA GLU A 6 19.62 -0.98 17.03
C GLU A 6 18.46 -0.79 16.04
N GLU A 7 17.79 -1.86 15.63
CA GLU A 7 16.62 -1.77 14.76
C GLU A 7 15.43 -1.11 15.48
N VAL A 8 14.84 -0.10 14.86
CA VAL A 8 13.63 0.58 15.35
C VAL A 8 12.42 -0.36 15.36
N VAL A 9 12.35 -1.23 14.35
CA VAL A 9 11.32 -2.25 14.16
C VAL A 9 11.92 -3.37 13.31
N GLY A 10 11.46 -4.61 13.50
CA GLY A 10 11.79 -5.70 12.59
C GLY A 10 11.25 -5.44 11.16
N PRO A 11 11.44 -6.36 10.21
CA PRO A 11 10.97 -6.18 8.84
C PRO A 11 9.48 -5.79 8.79
N ALA A 12 9.21 -4.59 8.26
CA ALA A 12 7.90 -3.94 8.26
C ALA A 12 7.45 -3.72 6.81
N GLY A 13 7.05 -4.81 6.16
CA GLY A 13 6.56 -4.78 4.79
C GLY A 13 5.07 -4.47 4.70
N PRO A 14 4.59 -4.00 3.53
CA PRO A 14 3.17 -3.80 3.31
C PRO A 14 2.40 -5.13 3.30
N THR A 15 1.12 -5.05 3.65
CA THR A 15 0.18 -6.16 3.55
C THR A 15 -0.79 -5.98 2.38
N THR A 16 -1.41 -7.08 1.93
CA THR A 16 -2.32 -7.03 0.77
C THR A 16 -3.54 -6.15 1.07
N ALA A 17 -3.67 -5.06 0.33
CA ALA A 17 -4.64 -4.00 0.65
C ALA A 17 -6.09 -4.42 0.43
N THR A 18 -6.35 -5.32 -0.52
CA THR A 18 -7.71 -5.79 -0.86
C THR A 18 -8.46 -6.39 0.33
N ARG A 19 -7.74 -6.95 1.31
CA ARG A 19 -8.37 -7.48 2.54
C ARG A 19 -9.02 -6.39 3.40
N MET A 20 -8.64 -5.14 3.21
CA MET A 20 -9.16 -3.98 3.93
C MET A 20 -10.23 -3.21 3.16
N ASP A 21 -10.58 -3.62 1.94
CA ASP A 21 -11.48 -2.86 1.06
C ASP A 21 -12.87 -2.64 1.70
N GLY A 22 -13.42 -3.67 2.36
CA GLY A 22 -14.71 -3.59 3.04
C GLY A 22 -14.75 -2.60 4.21
N PHE A 23 -13.60 -2.23 4.78
CA PHE A 23 -13.50 -1.28 5.88
C PHE A 23 -13.15 0.13 5.42
N THR A 24 -12.78 0.30 4.14
CA THR A 24 -12.16 1.53 3.63
C THR A 24 -13.09 2.73 3.73
N GLU A 25 -14.35 2.58 3.32
CA GLU A 25 -15.31 3.67 3.41
C GLU A 25 -15.54 4.11 4.86
N MET A 26 -15.72 3.16 5.76
CA MET A 26 -15.89 3.46 7.19
C MET A 26 -14.66 4.19 7.73
N MET A 27 -13.45 3.70 7.46
CA MET A 27 -12.24 4.35 7.92
C MET A 27 -12.12 5.79 7.39
N LEU A 28 -12.27 6.01 6.08
CA LEU A 28 -12.16 7.34 5.48
C LEU A 28 -13.18 8.33 6.05
N ARG A 29 -14.43 7.88 6.24
CA ARG A 29 -15.52 8.69 6.80
C ARG A 29 -15.27 9.11 8.24
N GLU A 30 -14.90 8.16 9.10
CA GLU A 30 -14.84 8.39 10.55
C GLU A 30 -13.53 9.05 11.00
N THR A 31 -12.44 8.89 10.24
CA THR A 31 -11.10 9.33 10.66
C THR A 31 -10.57 10.53 9.89
N GLY A 32 -11.11 10.80 8.69
CA GLY A 32 -10.56 11.84 7.80
C GLY A 32 -9.16 11.50 7.27
N LEU A 33 -8.77 10.22 7.24
CA LEU A 33 -7.49 9.78 6.69
C LEU A 33 -7.29 10.30 5.25
N LEU A 34 -6.14 10.90 5.01
CA LEU A 34 -5.79 11.44 3.68
C LEU A 34 -5.30 10.35 2.71
N GLY A 35 -4.82 9.23 3.23
CA GLY A 35 -4.36 8.14 2.39
C GLY A 35 -3.99 6.89 3.16
N MET A 36 -3.70 5.83 2.40
CA MET A 36 -3.40 4.50 2.90
C MET A 36 -2.18 3.93 2.19
N VAL A 37 -1.39 3.09 2.87
CA VAL A 37 -0.24 2.39 2.30
C VAL A 37 -0.47 0.88 2.34
N GLY A 38 -0.18 0.16 1.27
CA GLY A 38 -0.27 -1.31 1.23
C GLY A 38 0.45 -1.91 0.03
N LYS A 39 0.12 -3.16 -0.31
CA LYS A 39 0.53 -3.79 -1.58
C LYS A 39 -0.67 -4.34 -2.35
N ALA A 40 -0.45 -4.62 -3.63
CA ALA A 40 -1.43 -5.09 -4.60
C ALA A 40 -2.50 -4.05 -4.95
N GLU A 41 -3.42 -4.42 -5.83
CA GLU A 41 -4.52 -3.59 -6.28
C GLU A 41 -5.59 -3.37 -5.21
N ARG A 42 -6.38 -2.32 -5.44
CA ARG A 42 -7.62 -2.03 -4.71
C ARG A 42 -8.79 -2.44 -5.57
N GLY A 43 -9.81 -3.04 -4.97
CA GLY A 43 -11.05 -3.37 -5.61
C GLY A 43 -11.92 -2.13 -5.89
N PRO A 44 -12.98 -2.28 -6.70
CA PRO A 44 -13.83 -1.16 -7.12
C PRO A 44 -14.48 -0.41 -5.95
N VAL A 45 -14.89 -1.14 -4.90
CA VAL A 45 -15.51 -0.54 -3.70
C VAL A 45 -14.54 0.42 -2.99
N ALA A 46 -13.27 0.01 -2.87
CA ALA A 46 -12.27 0.85 -2.24
C ALA A 46 -11.87 2.03 -3.14
N ILE A 47 -11.77 1.84 -4.46
CA ILE A 47 -11.47 2.93 -5.41
C ILE A 47 -12.57 4.00 -5.37
N ASP A 48 -13.84 3.59 -5.39
CA ASP A 48 -14.98 4.53 -5.29
C ASP A 48 -14.96 5.28 -3.96
N ALA A 49 -14.69 4.60 -2.85
CA ALA A 49 -14.50 5.27 -1.56
C ALA A 49 -13.34 6.29 -1.59
N ILE A 50 -12.18 5.91 -2.13
CA ILE A 50 -11.01 6.80 -2.25
C ILE A 50 -11.39 8.08 -3.02
N GLN A 51 -12.08 7.94 -4.16
CA GLN A 51 -12.54 9.07 -4.96
C GLN A 51 -13.54 9.95 -4.20
N ARG A 52 -14.57 9.36 -3.59
CA ARG A 52 -15.62 10.10 -2.88
C ARG A 52 -15.07 10.93 -1.71
N PHE A 53 -14.07 10.41 -1.00
CA PHE A 53 -13.46 11.09 0.14
C PHE A 53 -12.18 11.88 -0.23
N GLY A 54 -11.78 11.89 -1.51
CA GLY A 54 -10.58 12.60 -1.98
C GLY A 54 -9.27 12.08 -1.39
N ALA A 55 -9.23 10.81 -0.99
CA ALA A 55 -8.05 10.18 -0.39
C ALA A 55 -7.08 9.67 -1.48
N VAL A 56 -5.94 9.09 -1.08
CA VAL A 56 -5.01 8.40 -1.99
C VAL A 56 -4.67 6.99 -1.49
N TYR A 57 -4.33 6.10 -2.42
CA TYR A 57 -3.72 4.81 -2.09
C TYR A 57 -2.30 4.73 -2.64
N LEU A 58 -1.37 4.51 -1.73
CA LEU A 58 0.06 4.38 -1.99
C LEU A 58 0.44 2.90 -1.94
N MET A 59 1.07 2.40 -2.99
CA MET A 59 1.58 1.05 -3.04
C MET A 59 3.08 1.05 -2.68
N ALA A 60 3.42 0.29 -1.66
CA ALA A 60 4.80 -0.04 -1.31
C ALA A 60 5.22 -1.36 -1.99
N VAL A 61 6.54 -1.53 -2.18
CA VAL A 61 7.10 -2.72 -2.83
C VAL A 61 6.96 -3.95 -1.94
N GLY A 62 6.21 -4.94 -2.40
CA GLY A 62 6.08 -6.24 -1.73
C GLY A 62 7.39 -7.05 -1.75
N GLY A 63 7.69 -7.77 -0.68
CA GLY A 63 8.89 -8.62 -0.58
C GLY A 63 10.17 -7.88 -0.14
N ALA A 64 10.15 -6.54 -0.12
CA ALA A 64 11.27 -5.71 0.29
C ALA A 64 11.16 -5.22 1.76
N ALA A 65 10.53 -6.00 2.65
CA ALA A 65 10.15 -5.57 4.00
C ALA A 65 11.30 -5.00 4.84
N TYR A 66 12.51 -5.56 4.70
CA TYR A 66 13.70 -5.05 5.38
C TYR A 66 14.17 -3.68 4.83
N LEU A 67 14.06 -3.46 3.51
CA LEU A 67 14.40 -2.17 2.91
C LEU A 67 13.36 -1.11 3.27
N VAL A 68 12.08 -1.49 3.28
CA VAL A 68 10.99 -0.60 3.70
C VAL A 68 11.15 -0.20 5.18
N SER A 69 11.58 -1.12 6.06
CA SER A 69 11.79 -0.77 7.47
C SER A 69 12.95 0.21 7.70
N LYS A 70 13.88 0.37 6.74
CA LYS A 70 14.93 1.40 6.81
C LYS A 70 14.39 2.83 6.70
N ALA A 71 13.18 3.01 6.17
CA ALA A 71 12.48 4.29 6.15
C ALA A 71 11.85 4.63 7.51
N ILE A 72 11.74 3.66 8.44
CA ILE A 72 11.10 3.87 9.74
C ILE A 72 12.15 4.35 10.75
N ARG A 73 11.93 5.55 11.29
CA ARG A 73 12.81 6.23 12.25
C ARG A 73 12.41 6.02 13.69
N LYS A 74 11.11 5.92 13.96
CA LYS A 74 10.55 5.60 15.28
C LYS A 74 9.34 4.70 15.16
N SER A 75 9.10 3.88 16.18
CA SER A 75 7.96 2.98 16.30
C SER A 75 7.49 2.95 17.75
N ARG A 76 6.18 3.03 17.96
CA ARG A 76 5.56 2.72 19.26
C ARG A 76 4.21 2.04 19.07
N VAL A 77 3.86 1.13 19.97
CA VAL A 77 2.51 0.57 20.06
C VAL A 77 1.60 1.63 20.66
N VAL A 78 0.43 1.86 20.05
CA VAL A 78 -0.56 2.83 20.53
C VAL A 78 -1.88 2.18 20.95
N ALA A 79 -2.18 0.97 20.46
CA ALA A 79 -3.35 0.21 20.91
C ALA A 79 -3.20 -1.29 20.62
N PHE A 80 -3.91 -2.10 21.41
CA PHE A 80 -4.05 -3.56 21.25
C PHE A 80 -2.70 -4.32 21.25
N GLU A 81 -1.86 -4.03 22.25
CA GLU A 81 -0.53 -4.65 22.38
C GLU A 81 -0.57 -6.18 22.41
N ASP A 82 -1.65 -6.76 22.94
CA ASP A 82 -1.91 -8.20 23.00
C ASP A 82 -2.05 -8.85 21.61
N LEU A 83 -2.35 -8.08 20.57
CA LEU A 83 -2.40 -8.56 19.18
C LEU A 83 -1.01 -8.71 18.54
N GLY A 84 0.06 -8.37 19.25
CA GLY A 84 1.44 -8.56 18.80
C GLY A 84 1.73 -7.79 17.50
N MET A 85 2.01 -8.52 16.41
CA MET A 85 2.34 -7.89 15.12
C MET A 85 1.15 -7.19 14.43
N GLU A 86 -0.07 -7.47 14.87
CA GLU A 86 -1.31 -6.84 14.37
C GLU A 86 -1.77 -5.69 15.28
N ALA A 87 -0.98 -5.32 16.29
CA ALA A 87 -1.24 -4.15 17.12
C ALA A 87 -1.24 -2.87 16.27
N ILE A 88 -1.86 -1.79 16.77
CA ILE A 88 -1.77 -0.49 16.10
C ILE A 88 -0.45 0.13 16.50
N HIS A 89 0.38 0.43 15.49
CA HIS A 89 1.66 1.08 15.63
C HIS A 89 1.61 2.50 15.06
N GLU A 90 2.22 3.43 15.78
CA GLU A 90 2.59 4.73 15.23
C GLU A 90 4.05 4.66 14.76
N PHE A 91 4.27 5.07 13.51
CA PHE A 91 5.59 5.13 12.89
C PHE A 91 5.96 6.56 12.50
N GLU A 92 7.19 6.96 12.78
CA GLU A 92 7.82 8.11 12.15
C GLU A 92 8.59 7.59 10.92
N VAL A 93 8.25 8.09 9.73
CA VAL A 93 8.82 7.61 8.46
C VAL A 93 9.52 8.75 7.71
N GLU A 94 10.63 8.43 7.05
CA GLU A 94 11.41 9.33 6.22
C GLU A 94 11.80 8.60 4.94
N ASP A 95 11.64 9.26 3.78
CA ASP A 95 11.98 8.73 2.45
C ASP A 95 11.40 7.34 2.16
N MET A 96 10.16 7.08 2.60
CA MET A 96 9.50 5.79 2.38
C MET A 96 9.19 5.58 0.89
N PRO A 97 9.74 4.53 0.25
CA PRO A 97 9.56 4.32 -1.19
C PRO A 97 8.16 3.78 -1.49
N VAL A 98 7.29 4.65 -1.97
CA VAL A 98 5.90 4.33 -2.34
C VAL A 98 5.52 4.98 -3.66
N THR A 99 4.54 4.38 -4.34
CA THR A 99 3.99 4.88 -5.60
C THR A 99 2.50 5.14 -5.45
N VAL A 100 2.00 6.24 -6.00
CA VAL A 100 0.54 6.47 -6.08
C VAL A 100 -0.07 5.41 -6.99
N ALA A 101 -0.87 4.52 -6.39
CA ALA A 101 -1.51 3.40 -7.09
C ALA A 101 -2.99 3.66 -7.37
N VAL A 102 -3.65 4.46 -6.52
CA VAL A 102 -4.95 5.08 -6.83
C VAL A 102 -4.88 6.53 -6.41
N ASP A 103 -5.16 7.45 -7.33
CA ASP A 103 -5.21 8.88 -7.04
C ASP A 103 -6.57 9.31 -6.45
N SER A 104 -6.69 10.58 -6.07
CA SER A 104 -7.92 11.15 -5.49
C SER A 104 -9.09 11.25 -6.48
N HIS A 105 -8.86 11.00 -7.77
CA HIS A 105 -9.90 10.94 -8.78
C HIS A 105 -10.35 9.50 -9.05
N GLY A 106 -9.82 8.51 -8.32
CA GLY A 106 -10.14 7.10 -8.49
C GLY A 106 -9.40 6.43 -9.66
N ILE A 107 -8.39 7.08 -10.24
CA ILE A 107 -7.60 6.49 -11.33
C ILE A 107 -6.60 5.49 -10.73
N SER A 108 -6.73 4.22 -11.14
CA SER A 108 -5.86 3.13 -10.66
C SER A 108 -4.78 2.76 -11.68
N VAL A 109 -3.52 2.71 -11.23
CA VAL A 109 -2.39 2.24 -12.04
C VAL A 109 -2.55 0.77 -12.48
N HIS A 110 -3.25 -0.03 -11.68
CA HIS A 110 -3.54 -1.43 -12.01
C HIS A 110 -4.57 -1.56 -13.15
N GLN A 111 -5.30 -0.48 -13.45
CA GLN A 111 -6.22 -0.43 -14.59
C GLN A 111 -5.60 0.28 -15.80
N THR A 112 -4.87 1.38 -15.58
CA THR A 112 -4.27 2.18 -16.67
C THR A 112 -2.96 1.57 -17.17
N GLY A 113 -2.12 1.05 -16.27
CA GLY A 113 -0.83 0.45 -16.59
C GLY A 113 -0.91 -0.66 -17.64
N PRO A 114 -1.73 -1.71 -17.43
CA PRO A 114 -1.88 -2.78 -18.42
C PRO A 114 -2.32 -2.27 -19.79
N LYS A 115 -3.24 -1.30 -19.85
CA LYS A 115 -3.72 -0.71 -21.12
C LYS A 115 -2.59 0.03 -21.85
N ILE A 116 -1.88 0.91 -21.13
CA ILE A 116 -0.75 1.68 -21.68
C ILE A 116 0.33 0.74 -22.23
N TRP A 117 0.65 -0.32 -21.50
CA TRP A 117 1.67 -1.26 -21.94
C TRP A 117 1.19 -2.12 -23.10
N GLN A 118 -0.06 -2.58 -23.09
CA GLN A 118 -0.65 -3.31 -24.21
C GLN A 118 -0.55 -2.53 -25.52
N GLU A 119 -0.84 -1.23 -25.52
CA GLU A 119 -0.67 -0.36 -26.69
C GLU A 119 0.78 -0.25 -27.14
N LYS A 120 1.73 -0.17 -26.19
CA LYS A 120 3.16 0.01 -26.48
C LYS A 120 3.84 -1.27 -26.97
N ILE A 121 3.52 -2.42 -26.38
CA ILE A 121 4.26 -3.68 -26.58
C ILE A 121 3.45 -4.74 -27.32
N GLY A 122 2.11 -4.58 -27.42
CA GLY A 122 1.25 -5.55 -28.10
C GLY A 122 1.49 -5.66 -29.60
N LEU A 123 2.21 -4.69 -30.18
CA LEU A 123 2.62 -4.69 -31.58
C LEU A 123 3.97 -5.39 -31.81
N ILE A 124 4.69 -5.77 -30.75
CA ILE A 124 5.96 -6.49 -30.86
C ILE A 124 5.65 -7.91 -31.33
N PRO A 125 6.17 -8.35 -32.49
CA PRO A 125 5.94 -9.71 -32.98
C PRO A 125 6.48 -10.72 -31.97
N THR A 126 5.61 -11.56 -31.42
CA THR A 126 6.05 -12.72 -30.64
C THR A 126 6.43 -13.83 -31.61
N GLN A 127 7.66 -14.33 -31.54
CA GLN A 127 7.98 -15.60 -32.18
C GLN A 127 7.14 -16.69 -31.52
N THR A 128 6.12 -17.18 -32.20
CA THR A 128 5.50 -18.46 -31.87
C THR A 128 6.54 -19.52 -32.22
N LEU A 129 7.27 -20.00 -31.21
CA LEU A 129 8.09 -21.21 -31.37
C LEU A 129 7.10 -22.35 -31.61
N VAL A 130 6.99 -22.76 -32.87
CA VAL A 130 6.34 -24.01 -33.29
C VAL A 130 7.34 -25.14 -33.12
#